data_AF-A0A090WD74-F1
#
_entry.id   AF-A0A090WD74-F1
#
_cell.length_a   1.000
_cell.length_b   1.000
_cell.length_c   1.000
_cell.angle_alpha   90.00
_cell.angle_beta   90.00
_cell.angle_gamma   90.00
#
_symmetry.space_group_name_H-M   'P 1'
#
loop_
_entity.id
_entity.type
_entity.pdbx_description
1 polymer ?
#
loop_
_entity_poly.entity_id
_entity_poly.type
_entity_poly.pdbx_seq_one_letter_code
_entity_poly.pdbx_strand_id
1 'polypeptide(L)' 'MMQLSYWEIKSWLSNIDFCIVGSGIVGLSCALKLRELYPKAKIIILEKGILPKVPVQKMQDLPALVV' A
#
# COMPACT_ATOMS: atom_id res chain seq x y z
N MET A 1 20.98 1.35 -3.02
CA MET A 1 20.28 0.95 -1.79
C MET A 1 19.23 2.00 -1.50
N MET A 2 17.93 1.69 -1.62
CA MET A 2 16.87 2.61 -1.17
C MET A 2 16.64 2.32 0.30
N GLN A 3 17.15 3.18 1.19
CA GLN A 3 16.78 3.14 2.59
C GLN A 3 15.52 3.98 2.74
N LEU A 4 14.37 3.33 2.93
CA LEU A 4 13.15 4.02 3.35
C LEU A 4 13.47 4.78 4.64
N SER A 5 13.06 6.04 4.73
CA SER A 5 13.29 6.79 5.96
C SER A 5 12.55 6.13 7.12
N TYR A 6 13.10 6.27 8.32
CA TYR A 6 12.49 5.74 9.55
C TYR A 6 11.00 6.14 9.69
N TRP A 7 10.63 7.31 9.19
CA TRP A 7 9.26 7.83 9.19
C TRP A 7 8.36 7.18 8.13
N GLU A 8 8.89 6.81 6.98
CA GLU A 8 8.14 6.10 5.93
C GLU A 8 7.85 4.66 6.35
N ILE A 9 8.85 3.97 6.91
CA ILE A 9 8.64 2.62 7.47
C ILE A 9 7.58 2.69 8.58
N LYS A 10 7.69 3.68 9.48
CA LYS A 10 6.73 3.81 10.57
C LYS A 10 5.35 4.24 10.08
N SER A 11 5.19 5.08 9.08
CA SER A 11 3.85 5.53 8.65
C SER A 11 3.16 4.52 7.71
N TRP A 12 3.92 3.96 6.76
CA TRP A 12 3.38 3.12 5.69
C TRP A 12 3.34 1.64 6.06
N LEU A 13 4.35 1.15 6.79
CA LEU A 13 4.54 -0.27 7.09
C LEU A 13 4.23 -0.67 8.54
N SER A 14 3.76 0.27 9.38
CA SER A 14 3.30 -0.08 10.74
C SER A 14 1.78 -0.28 10.81
N ASN A 15 1.36 -1.14 11.74
CA ASN A 15 -0.05 -1.46 12.03
C ASN A 15 -0.86 -1.98 10.83
N ILE A 16 -0.26 -2.86 10.02
CA ILE A 16 -0.94 -3.53 8.90
C ILE A 16 -1.60 -4.81 9.40
N ASP A 17 -2.89 -4.98 9.11
CA ASP A 17 -3.63 -6.19 9.47
C ASP A 17 -3.54 -7.26 8.36
N PHE A 18 -3.53 -6.83 7.09
CA PHE A 18 -3.44 -7.73 5.95
C PHE A 18 -2.47 -7.20 4.89
N CYS A 19 -1.60 -8.07 4.38
CA CYS A 19 -0.69 -7.79 3.28
C CYS A 19 -0.97 -8.75 2.12
N ILE A 20 -1.27 -8.19 0.95
CA ILE A 20 -1.55 -8.93 -0.28
C ILE A 20 -0.36 -8.70 -1.22
N VAL A 21 0.20 -9.77 -1.77
CA VAL A 21 1.28 -9.67 -2.76
C VAL A 21 0.70 -9.98 -4.13
N GLY A 22 0.72 -8.98 -5.01
CA GLY A 22 0.15 -8.97 -6.35
C GLY A 22 -1.12 -8.11 -6.43
N SER A 23 -1.14 -7.08 -7.26
CA SER A 23 -2.29 -6.21 -7.58
C SER A 23 -3.04 -6.63 -8.85
N GLY A 24 -2.83 -7.86 -9.32
CA GLY A 24 -3.65 -8.47 -10.36
C GLY A 24 -5.13 -8.56 -9.96
N ILE A 25 -5.99 -8.96 -10.89
CA ILE A 25 -7.45 -9.03 -10.68
C ILE A 25 -7.85 -9.82 -9.43
N VAL A 26 -7.11 -10.90 -9.12
CA VAL A 26 -7.33 -11.73 -7.94
C VAL A 26 -6.92 -11.01 -6.66
N GLY A 27 -5.78 -10.30 -6.66
CA GLY A 27 -5.31 -9.54 -5.50
C GLY A 27 -6.26 -8.41 -5.12
N LEU A 28 -6.74 -7.67 -6.12
CA LEU A 28 -7.73 -6.61 -5.93
C LEU A 28 -9.08 -7.16 -5.47
N SER A 29 -9.53 -8.28 -6.04
CA SER A 29 -10.78 -8.94 -5.62
C SER A 29 -10.67 -9.46 -4.18
N CYS A 30 -9.51 -9.99 -3.78
CA CYS A 30 -9.21 -10.39 -2.42
C CYS A 30 -9.26 -9.21 -1.45
N ALA A 31 -8.65 -8.07 -1.83
CA ALA A 31 -8.65 -6.85 -1.02
C ALA A 31 -10.06 -6.29 -0.83
N LEU A 32 -10.87 -6.28 -1.89
CA LEU A 32 -12.27 -5.85 -1.81
C LEU A 32 -13.03 -6.73 -0.81
N LYS A 33 -12.86 -8.05 -0.90
CA LYS A 33 -13.56 -8.96 0.02
C LYS A 33 -13.09 -8.80 1.47
N LEU A 34 -11.79 -8.59 1.69
CA LEU A 34 -11.24 -8.31 3.02
C LEU A 34 -11.77 -7.00 3.58
N ARG A 35 -11.98 -5.97 2.75
CA ARG A 35 -12.59 -4.70 3.18
C ARG A 35 -14.05 -4.86 3.59
N GLU A 36 -14.82 -5.70 2.89
CA GLU A 36 -16.21 -6.03 3.27
C GLU A 36 -16.28 -6.74 4.63
N LEU A 37 -15.39 -7.72 4.86
CA LEU A 37 -15.36 -8.51 6.08
C LEU A 37 -14.75 -7.76 7.26
N TYR A 38 -13.74 -6.93 7.00
CA TYR A 38 -13.00 -6.17 8.00
C TYR A 38 -12.89 -4.70 7.60
N PRO A 39 -13.97 -3.90 7.80
CA PRO A 39 -14.03 -2.51 7.32
C PRO A 39 -12.93 -1.61 7.86
N LYS A 40 -12.48 -1.88 9.09
CA LYS A 40 -11.45 -1.10 9.80
C LYS A 40 -10.03 -1.60 9.58
N ALA A 41 -9.84 -2.73 8.91
CA ALA A 41 -8.51 -3.29 8.72
C ALA A 41 -7.65 -2.43 7.79
N LYS A 42 -6.38 -2.26 8.15
CA LYS A 42 -5.35 -1.68 7.29
C LYS A 42 -4.84 -2.78 6.36
N ILE A 43 -5.32 -2.76 5.12
CA ILE A 43 -4.96 -3.70 4.05
C ILE A 43 -3.94 -3.00 3.14
N ILE A 44 -2.81 -3.63 2.87
CA ILE A 44 -1.80 -3.19 1.90
C ILE A 44 -1.70 -4.21 0.75
N ILE A 45 -1.58 -3.72 -0.48
CA ILE A 45 -1.30 -4.55 -1.66
C ILE A 45 0.08 -4.17 -2.19
N LEU A 46 0.90 -5.17 -2.49
CA LEU A 46 2.28 -5.03 -2.93
C LEU A 46 2.44 -5.69 -4.30
N GLU A 47 2.67 -4.89 -5.34
CA GLU A 47 2.94 -5.40 -6.69
C GLU A 47 4.42 -5.23 -7.05
N LYS A 48 4.96 -6.14 -7.86
CA LYS A 48 6.31 -6.02 -8.40
C LYS A 48 6.29 -5.08 -9.61
N GLY A 49 6.09 -3.78 -9.35
CA GLY A 49 6.10 -2.71 -10.35
C GLY A 49 7.29 -1.75 -10.18
N ILE A 50 7.58 -0.97 -11.22
CA ILE A 50 8.50 0.18 -11.12
C ILE A 50 7.81 1.24 -10.28
N LEU A 51 8.35 1.56 -9.10
CA LEU A 51 8.03 2.80 -8.39
C LEU A 51 8.23 3.94 -9.41
N PRO A 52 7.18 4.67 -9.83
CA PRO A 52 7.40 5.82 -10.68
C PRO A 52 8.33 6.75 -9.89
N LYS A 53 9.41 7.22 -10.53
CA LYS A 53 10.30 8.26 -10.00
C LYS A 53 9.55 9.60 -9.95
N VAL A 54 8.40 9.64 -9.29
CA VAL A 54 7.70 10.89 -9.02
C VAL A 54 8.49 11.60 -7.91
N PRO A 55 8.87 12.87 -8.11
CA PRO A 55 9.51 13.65 -7.05
C PRO A 55 8.62 13.59 -5.81
N VAL A 56 9.23 13.24 -4.69
CA VAL A 56 8.62 13.06 -3.36
C VAL A 56 7.71 14.22 -2.95
N GLN A 57 7.88 15.39 -3.56
CA GLN A 57 7.10 16.60 -3.36
C GLN A 57 5.62 16.51 -3.80
N LYS A 58 5.25 15.65 -4.78
CA LYS A 58 3.85 15.54 -5.25
C LYS A 58 3.06 14.39 -4.62
N MET A 59 3.68 13.61 -3.74
CA MET A 59 3.05 12.44 -3.12
C MET A 59 2.37 12.77 -1.78
N GLN A 60 2.56 13.98 -1.24
CA GLN A 60 1.95 14.45 0.00
C GLN A 60 0.50 14.93 -0.18
N ASP A 61 0.09 15.26 -1.41
CA ASP A 61 -1.25 15.81 -1.72
C ASP A 61 -2.25 14.76 -2.25
N LEU A 62 -1.81 13.52 -2.45
CA LEU A 62 -2.69 12.45 -2.90
C LEU A 62 -3.18 11.65 -1.69
N PRO A 63 -4.49 11.56 -1.44
CA PRO A 63 -5.01 10.61 -0.46
C PRO A 63 -4.55 9.23 -0.92
N ALA A 64 -3.70 8.60 -0.11
CA ALA A 64 -2.92 7.42 -0.45
C ALA A 64 -3.71 6.43 -1.31
N LEU A 65 -3.52 6.48 -2.63
CA LEU A 65 -3.93 5.42 -3.53
C LEU A 65 -2.85 4.35 -3.45
N VAL A 66 -2.87 3.63 -2.33
CA VAL A 66 -2.27 2.31 -2.25
C VAL A 66 -3.18 1.44 -3.11
N VAL A 67 -2.77 1.20 -4.36
CA VAL A 67 -3.37 0.14 -5.18
C VAL A 67 -3.02 -1.18 -4.54
#